data_AF-A0A7X9HZ34-F1
#
_entry.id   AF-A0A7X9HZ34-F1
#
_cell.length_a   1.000
_cell.length_b   1.000
_cell.length_c   1.000
_cell.angle_alpha   90.00
_cell.angle_beta   90.00
_cell.angle_gamma   90.00
#
_symmetry.space_group_name_H-M   'P 1'
#
loop_
_entity.id
_entity.type
_entity.pdbx_description
1 polymer ?
#
loop_
_entity_poly.entity_id
_entity_poly.type
_entity_poly.pdbx_seq_one_letter_code
_entity_poly.pdbx_strand_id
1 'polypeptide(L)'
;MEKFYERKDINKSTIEIKITIPKDSFKKSYEALLEEELKKADIKGFRKGKVPANLVEPEISETVKIKTFEKLVPLYVTTALQKEDLSPIAPPVYKNFPDFSKDEDLVFSMDITIMPEFKLGNLKKIKVENAEAKISEKEVNEALESVLKNNNDTKAKEINDAWAKEIVEKLGIKDVKDLKGLKEYVKDTLKKQKEHILLHKREDDAFEQAIKISEIEVPESAIKYEAEERERAFAHDMSHKGIKVEDFLKANNITIEKMRELWLKDAKQALESDVFLKLYAKEKGLKLTDKELEEKIEEIKKNAPKDTDPKIFENEEWKEYIRKINEKEDAFKTFVKEVLGE
;
A
#
# COMPACT_ATOMS: atom_id res chain seq x y z
N MET A 1 -8.42 -12.81 33.88
CA MET A 1 -7.02 -13.07 33.51
C MET A 1 -6.18 -12.07 34.25
N GLU A 2 -5.20 -12.54 35.03
CA GLU A 2 -4.18 -11.69 35.63
C GLU A 2 -3.52 -10.80 34.56
N LYS A 3 -2.92 -9.68 35.00
CA LYS A 3 -2.22 -8.75 34.11
C LYS A 3 -0.94 -9.43 33.60
N PHE A 4 -1.07 -10.16 32.49
CA PHE A 4 0.01 -10.92 31.85
C PHE A 4 0.93 -10.04 31.00
N TYR A 5 0.69 -8.73 30.91
CA TYR A 5 1.51 -7.81 30.14
C TYR A 5 1.68 -6.45 30.84
N GLU A 6 2.80 -5.79 30.56
CA GLU A 6 3.12 -4.43 30.97
C GLU A 6 3.36 -3.58 29.73
N ARG A 7 2.76 -2.39 29.70
CA ARG A 7 2.92 -1.40 28.62
C ARG A 7 3.84 -0.28 29.08
N LYS A 8 4.71 0.18 28.18
CA LYS A 8 5.53 1.38 28.36
C LYS A 8 5.62 2.15 27.04
N ASP A 9 5.16 3.40 27.04
CA ASP A 9 5.30 4.28 25.87
C ASP A 9 6.75 4.79 25.78
N ILE A 10 7.41 4.49 24.66
CA ILE A 10 8.81 4.89 24.42
C ILE A 10 8.85 6.27 23.77
N ASN A 11 8.00 6.49 22.77
CA ASN A 11 7.80 7.76 22.09
C ASN A 11 6.39 7.78 21.46
N LYS A 12 6.07 8.80 20.65
CA LYS A 12 4.74 8.97 20.03
C LYS A 12 4.33 7.83 19.09
N SER A 13 5.26 7.06 18.57
CA SER A 13 5.03 6.00 17.58
C SER A 13 5.47 4.62 18.03
N THR A 14 6.13 4.50 19.19
CA THR A 14 6.73 3.25 19.66
C THR A 14 6.27 2.93 21.08
N ILE A 15 5.67 1.77 21.25
CA ILE A 15 5.22 1.23 22.53
C ILE A 15 5.97 -0.07 22.80
N GLU A 16 6.62 -0.18 23.96
CA GLU A 16 7.17 -1.44 24.44
C GLU A 16 6.08 -2.20 25.21
N ILE A 17 5.80 -3.43 24.79
CA ILE A 17 4.95 -4.37 25.54
C ILE A 17 5.83 -5.51 26.02
N LYS A 18 5.85 -5.69 27.34
CA LYS A 18 6.46 -6.83 28.02
C LYS A 18 5.36 -7.85 28.33
N ILE A 19 5.51 -9.07 27.85
CA ILE A 19 4.57 -10.17 28.06
C ILE A 19 5.17 -11.19 29.01
N THR A 20 4.34 -11.67 29.92
CA THR A 20 4.61 -12.75 30.87
C THR A 20 3.69 -13.92 30.53
N ILE A 21 4.28 -15.04 30.13
CA ILE A 21 3.58 -16.32 29.97
C ILE A 21 3.76 -17.09 31.29
N PRO A 22 2.66 -17.33 32.04
CA PRO A 22 2.74 -18.08 33.28
C PRO A 22 3.30 -19.48 33.05
N LYS A 23 4.21 -19.90 33.93
CA LYS A 23 4.85 -21.22 33.90
C LYS A 23 3.85 -22.36 33.77
N ASP A 24 2.75 -22.32 34.51
CA ASP A 24 1.74 -23.39 34.48
C ASP A 24 1.05 -23.50 33.11
N SER A 25 0.80 -22.37 32.45
CA SER A 25 0.23 -22.32 31.10
C SER A 25 1.21 -22.84 30.06
N PHE A 26 2.49 -22.47 30.20
CA PHE A 26 3.56 -22.96 29.34
C PHE A 26 3.73 -24.47 29.49
N LYS A 27 3.83 -24.98 30.73
CA LYS A 27 4.01 -26.39 31.05
C LYS A 27 2.90 -27.27 30.46
N LYS A 28 1.63 -26.87 30.62
CA LYS A 28 0.50 -27.58 30.01
C LYS A 28 0.60 -27.68 28.49
N SER A 29 0.99 -26.58 27.85
CA SER A 29 1.14 -26.53 26.39
C SER A 29 2.36 -27.32 25.91
N TYR A 30 3.43 -27.33 26.69
CA TYR A 30 4.63 -28.12 26.46
C TYR A 30 4.34 -29.62 26.55
N GLU A 31 3.66 -30.07 27.61
CA GLU A 31 3.28 -31.47 27.79
C GLU A 31 2.42 -31.97 26.62
N ALA A 32 1.42 -31.19 26.21
CA ALA A 32 0.58 -31.52 25.05
C ALA A 32 1.38 -31.63 23.74
N LEU A 33 2.31 -30.70 23.49
CA LEU A 33 3.13 -30.73 22.29
C LEU A 33 4.16 -31.86 22.31
N LEU A 34 4.73 -32.14 23.47
CA LEU A 34 5.66 -33.24 23.68
C LEU A 34 4.99 -34.58 23.36
N GLU A 35 3.78 -34.82 23.84
CA GLU A 35 3.02 -36.03 23.51
C GLU A 35 2.76 -36.16 21.99
N GLU A 36 2.48 -35.05 21.31
CA GLU A 36 2.26 -35.04 19.86
C GLU A 36 3.54 -35.39 19.08
N GLU A 37 4.68 -34.82 19.49
CA GLU A 37 5.98 -35.06 18.86
C GLU A 37 6.47 -36.50 19.13
N LEU A 38 6.29 -37.02 20.35
CA LEU A 38 6.65 -38.41 20.69
C LEU A 38 5.84 -39.46 19.91
N LYS A 39 4.62 -39.13 19.46
CA LYS A 39 3.85 -40.00 18.56
C LYS A 39 4.47 -40.09 17.16
N LYS A 40 5.15 -39.02 16.72
CA LYS A 40 5.76 -38.90 15.38
C LYS A 40 7.22 -39.37 15.36
N ALA A 41 7.93 -39.22 16.47
CA ALA A 41 9.35 -39.51 16.59
C ALA A 41 9.65 -41.02 16.45
N ASP A 42 10.68 -41.33 15.65
CA ASP A 42 11.25 -42.67 15.50
C ASP A 42 12.52 -42.78 16.35
N ILE A 43 12.34 -43.10 17.64
CA ILE A 43 13.44 -43.13 18.61
C ILE A 43 14.03 -44.55 18.66
N LYS A 44 15.35 -44.64 18.46
CA LYS A 44 16.09 -45.91 18.39
C LYS A 44 15.87 -46.74 19.66
N GLY A 45 15.29 -47.92 19.51
CA GLY A 45 15.01 -48.85 20.63
C GLY A 45 13.61 -48.73 21.24
N PHE A 46 12.81 -47.75 20.83
CA PHE A 46 11.42 -47.60 21.28
C PHE A 46 10.44 -47.69 20.11
N ARG A 47 9.31 -48.35 20.33
CA ARG A 47 8.21 -48.35 19.36
C ARG A 47 7.59 -46.94 19.32
N LYS A 48 7.30 -46.43 18.11
CA LYS A 48 6.64 -45.11 17.90
C LYS A 48 5.52 -44.88 18.92
N GLY A 49 5.58 -43.75 19.63
CA GLY A 49 4.61 -43.35 20.65
C GLY A 49 4.68 -44.09 22.01
N LYS A 50 5.75 -44.84 22.29
CA LYS A 50 5.94 -45.56 23.58
C LYS A 50 7.21 -45.16 24.33
N VAL A 51 7.71 -43.96 24.07
CA VAL A 51 8.90 -43.41 24.73
C VAL A 51 8.46 -42.75 26.05
N PRO A 52 8.98 -43.20 27.20
CA PRO A 52 8.72 -42.55 28.49
C PRO A 52 9.25 -41.10 28.52
N ALA A 53 8.49 -40.17 29.10
CA ALA A 53 8.83 -38.75 29.13
C ALA A 53 10.16 -38.42 29.81
N ASN A 54 10.62 -39.28 30.73
CA ASN A 54 11.90 -39.16 31.45
C ASN A 54 13.12 -39.64 30.64
N LEU A 55 12.92 -40.27 29.48
CA LEU A 55 13.97 -40.75 28.58
C LEU A 55 14.04 -39.94 27.28
N VAL A 56 13.33 -38.81 27.20
CA VAL A 56 13.37 -37.90 26.06
C VAL A 56 14.74 -37.25 25.99
N GLU A 57 15.37 -37.31 24.83
CA GLU A 57 16.66 -36.68 24.57
C GLU A 57 16.58 -35.17 24.85
N PRO A 58 17.61 -34.56 25.49
CA PRO A 58 17.61 -33.13 25.81
C PRO A 58 17.32 -32.24 24.59
N GLU A 59 17.85 -32.62 23.43
CA GLU A 59 17.67 -31.93 22.14
C GLU A 59 16.19 -31.88 21.71
N ILE A 60 15.46 -32.98 21.90
CA ILE A 60 14.02 -33.07 21.63
C ILE A 60 13.26 -32.18 22.63
N SER A 61 13.62 -32.25 23.91
CA SER A 61 12.97 -31.42 24.94
C SER A 61 13.13 -29.92 24.66
N GLU A 62 14.34 -29.47 24.31
CA GLU A 62 14.63 -28.07 23.99
C GLU A 62 13.89 -27.61 22.73
N THR A 63 13.89 -28.44 21.67
CA THR A 63 13.15 -28.16 20.44
C THR A 63 11.65 -28.02 20.72
N VAL A 64 11.08 -28.89 21.55
CA VAL A 64 9.66 -28.81 21.92
C VAL A 64 9.39 -27.54 22.73
N LYS A 65 10.26 -27.13 23.66
CA LYS A 65 10.10 -25.87 24.41
C LYS A 65 10.05 -24.66 23.48
N ILE A 66 10.97 -24.58 22.50
CA ILE A 66 11.00 -23.49 21.52
C ILE A 66 9.70 -23.47 20.70
N LYS A 67 9.29 -24.62 20.15
CA LYS A 67 8.03 -24.72 19.40
C LYS A 67 6.81 -24.36 20.24
N THR A 68 6.78 -24.75 21.53
CA THR A 68 5.70 -24.37 22.45
C THR A 68 5.67 -22.86 22.62
N PHE A 69 6.83 -22.22 22.81
CA PHE A 69 6.93 -20.77 22.91
C PHE A 69 6.45 -20.08 21.63
N GLU A 70 6.93 -20.50 20.46
CA GLU A 70 6.51 -19.98 19.15
C GLU A 70 5.01 -20.09 18.91
N LYS A 71 4.36 -21.15 19.41
CA LYS A 71 2.90 -21.31 19.34
C LYS A 71 2.13 -20.39 20.30
N LEU A 72 2.67 -20.15 21.50
CA LEU A 72 2.01 -19.33 22.52
C LEU A 72 2.19 -17.84 22.29
N VAL A 73 3.35 -17.40 21.80
CA VAL A 73 3.66 -15.98 21.59
C VAL A 73 2.55 -15.26 20.80
N PRO A 74 2.10 -15.73 19.61
CA PRO A 74 1.04 -15.07 18.85
C PRO A 74 -0.25 -14.89 19.65
N LEU A 75 -0.67 -15.90 20.42
CA LEU A 75 -1.89 -15.81 21.24
C LEU A 75 -1.79 -14.69 22.29
N TYR A 76 -0.67 -14.63 23.01
CA TYR A 76 -0.46 -13.62 24.05
C TYR A 76 -0.29 -12.22 23.43
N VAL A 77 0.46 -12.11 22.33
CA VAL A 77 0.65 -10.86 21.58
C VAL A 77 -0.70 -10.33 21.08
N THR A 78 -1.46 -11.14 20.33
CA THR A 78 -2.75 -10.73 19.79
C THR A 78 -3.72 -10.34 20.91
N THR A 79 -3.74 -11.09 22.02
CA THR A 79 -4.59 -10.74 23.17
C THR A 79 -4.18 -9.40 23.81
N ALA A 80 -2.88 -9.13 23.94
CA ALA A 80 -2.39 -7.87 24.50
C ALA A 80 -2.72 -6.69 23.57
N LEU A 81 -2.48 -6.84 22.27
CA LEU A 81 -2.82 -5.83 21.26
C LEU A 81 -4.32 -5.51 21.24
N GLN A 82 -5.18 -6.54 21.29
CA GLN A 82 -6.63 -6.36 21.33
C GLN A 82 -7.11 -5.64 22.60
N LYS A 83 -6.52 -5.96 23.76
CA LYS A 83 -6.89 -5.29 25.03
C LYS A 83 -6.49 -3.82 25.07
N GLU A 84 -5.39 -3.48 24.41
CA GLU A 84 -4.91 -2.10 24.29
C GLU A 84 -5.47 -1.36 23.06
N ASP A 85 -6.31 -2.03 22.24
CA ASP A 85 -6.83 -1.52 20.97
C ASP A 85 -5.71 -1.00 20.03
N LEU A 86 -4.58 -1.71 20.02
CA LEU A 86 -3.41 -1.32 19.23
C LEU A 86 -3.47 -1.99 17.85
N SER A 87 -3.30 -1.17 16.82
CA SER A 87 -3.14 -1.59 15.43
C SER A 87 -1.70 -1.30 14.97
N PRO A 88 -0.79 -2.28 15.03
CA PRO A 88 0.59 -2.09 14.58
C PRO A 88 0.64 -1.75 13.09
N ILE A 89 1.50 -0.81 12.73
CA ILE A 89 1.74 -0.40 11.32
C ILE A 89 3.03 -0.98 10.73
N ALA A 90 3.77 -1.73 11.54
CA ALA A 90 4.92 -2.53 11.15
C ALA A 90 4.98 -3.79 12.03
N PRO A 91 5.66 -4.87 11.58
CA PRO A 91 5.86 -6.06 12.40
C PRO A 91 6.51 -5.73 13.76
N PRO A 92 6.05 -6.33 14.87
CA PRO A 92 6.67 -6.13 16.18
C PRO A 92 8.14 -6.55 16.21
N VAL A 93 8.99 -5.78 16.88
CA VAL A 93 10.40 -6.09 17.08
C VAL A 93 10.58 -6.74 18.44
N TYR A 94 10.76 -8.06 18.45
CA TYR A 94 10.92 -8.84 19.68
C TYR A 94 12.30 -8.65 20.33
N LYS A 95 12.33 -8.61 21.67
CA LYS A 95 13.48 -8.37 22.53
C LYS A 95 13.40 -9.23 23.78
N ASN A 96 14.54 -9.35 24.48
CA ASN A 96 14.62 -9.94 25.83
C ASN A 96 13.96 -11.33 25.92
N PHE A 97 14.29 -12.23 24.99
CA PHE A 97 13.74 -13.58 25.00
C PHE A 97 14.08 -14.34 26.31
N PRO A 98 13.15 -15.17 26.81
CA PRO A 98 13.33 -15.87 28.06
C PRO A 98 14.38 -16.99 27.94
N ASP A 99 14.99 -17.34 29.07
CA ASP A 99 15.84 -18.52 29.20
C ASP A 99 14.99 -19.76 29.53
N PHE A 100 14.88 -20.68 28.57
CA PHE A 100 14.07 -21.90 28.69
C PHE A 100 14.66 -22.97 29.62
N SER A 101 15.86 -22.75 30.16
CA SER A 101 16.47 -23.66 31.15
C SER A 101 15.86 -23.51 32.55
N LYS A 102 15.26 -22.36 32.84
CA LYS A 102 14.70 -22.04 34.14
C LYS A 102 13.24 -22.48 34.24
N ASP A 103 12.87 -22.91 35.44
CA ASP A 103 11.52 -23.36 35.76
C ASP A 103 10.69 -22.21 36.37
N GLU A 104 10.57 -21.11 35.63
CA GLU A 104 9.91 -19.86 36.03
C GLU A 104 8.98 -19.32 34.92
N ASP A 105 8.30 -18.20 35.18
CA ASP A 105 7.47 -17.54 34.18
C ASP A 105 8.33 -17.04 33.01
N LEU A 106 7.83 -17.22 31.79
CA LEU A 106 8.56 -16.81 30.60
C LEU A 106 8.20 -15.38 30.25
N VAL A 107 9.20 -14.50 30.32
CA VAL A 107 9.04 -13.08 30.04
C VAL A 107 9.78 -12.71 28.76
N PHE A 108 9.14 -11.96 27.88
CA PHE A 108 9.76 -11.33 26.72
C PHE A 108 9.18 -9.94 26.50
N SER A 109 9.86 -9.08 25.74
CA SER A 109 9.31 -7.79 25.33
C SER A 109 9.30 -7.62 23.81
N MET A 110 8.51 -6.68 23.34
CA MET A 110 8.51 -6.28 21.94
C MET A 110 8.23 -4.78 21.81
N ASP A 111 8.85 -4.17 20.80
CA ASP A 111 8.47 -2.84 20.36
C ASP A 111 7.38 -2.95 19.30
N ILE A 112 6.29 -2.25 19.52
CA ILE A 112 5.18 -2.10 18.59
C ILE A 112 5.23 -0.70 18.02
N THR A 113 5.28 -0.61 16.69
CA THR A 113 5.15 0.66 15.98
C THR A 113 3.67 0.94 15.73
N ILE A 114 3.18 2.07 16.21
CA ILE A 114 1.84 2.59 15.93
C ILE A 114 1.93 3.90 15.16
N MET A 115 0.85 4.23 14.44
CA MET A 115 0.71 5.55 13.83
C MET A 115 0.41 6.57 14.94
N PRO A 116 1.19 7.66 15.06
CA PRO A 116 0.86 8.74 15.99
C PRO A 116 -0.50 9.39 15.66
N GLU A 117 -1.10 10.03 16.65
CA GLU A 117 -2.24 10.90 16.39
C GLU A 117 -1.78 12.25 15.82
N PHE A 118 -2.32 12.61 14.66
CA PHE A 118 -2.06 13.89 14.00
C PHE A 118 -3.34 14.74 13.95
N LYS A 119 -3.17 16.04 13.71
CA LYS A 119 -4.26 16.98 13.43
C LYS A 119 -3.99 17.63 12.07
N LEU A 120 -5.06 17.94 11.34
CA LEU A 120 -4.89 18.69 10.10
C LEU A 120 -4.35 20.09 10.42
N GLY A 121 -3.38 20.51 9.61
CA GLY A 121 -2.90 21.87 9.66
C GLY A 121 -3.89 22.84 9.00
N ASN A 122 -3.58 24.13 9.03
CA ASN A 122 -4.46 25.15 8.46
C ASN A 122 -4.38 25.15 6.92
N LEU A 123 -5.31 24.44 6.27
CA LEU A 123 -5.39 24.30 4.82
C LEU A 123 -5.56 25.64 4.06
N LYS A 124 -6.05 26.70 4.73
CA LYS A 124 -6.14 28.04 4.13
C LYS A 124 -4.78 28.68 3.83
N LYS A 125 -3.68 28.10 4.33
CA LYS A 125 -2.32 28.55 4.04
C LYS A 125 -1.75 27.97 2.74
N ILE A 126 -2.42 26.98 2.14
CA ILE A 126 -1.99 26.39 0.87
C ILE A 126 -2.00 27.46 -0.22
N LYS A 127 -0.90 27.56 -0.96
CA LYS A 127 -0.74 28.49 -2.07
C LYS A 127 -0.24 27.71 -3.28
N VAL A 128 -1.13 27.47 -4.23
CA VAL A 128 -0.78 26.84 -5.49
C VAL A 128 -1.00 27.80 -6.66
N GLU A 129 -0.11 27.72 -7.63
CA GLU A 129 -0.19 28.55 -8.83
C GLU A 129 -1.25 28.00 -9.78
N ASN A 130 -2.15 28.86 -10.26
CA ASN A 130 -3.07 28.51 -11.33
C ASN A 130 -2.46 28.97 -12.66
N ALA A 131 -1.73 28.09 -13.32
CA ALA A 131 -1.10 28.38 -14.59
C ALA A 131 -2.10 28.28 -15.73
N GLU A 132 -2.17 29.30 -16.59
CA GLU A 132 -3.00 29.27 -17.80
C GLU A 132 -2.37 28.36 -18.87
N ALA A 133 -3.17 27.47 -19.47
CA ALA A 133 -2.76 26.65 -20.59
C ALA A 133 -2.63 27.49 -21.88
N LYS A 134 -1.41 28.00 -22.14
CA LYS A 134 -1.07 28.69 -23.38
C LYS A 134 -0.43 27.72 -24.37
N ILE A 135 -1.00 27.64 -25.57
CA ILE A 135 -0.47 26.86 -26.70
C ILE A 135 0.11 27.82 -27.73
N SER A 136 1.40 27.68 -27.98
CA SER A 136 2.14 28.41 -29.01
C SER A 136 1.90 27.82 -30.40
N GLU A 137 2.10 28.63 -31.44
CA GLU A 137 2.04 28.13 -32.83
C GLU A 137 3.10 27.07 -33.11
N LYS A 138 4.25 27.15 -32.44
CA LYS A 138 5.32 26.16 -32.54
C LYS A 138 4.84 24.78 -32.08
N GLU A 139 4.19 24.68 -30.91
CA GLU A 139 3.62 23.43 -30.40
C GLU A 139 2.59 22.83 -31.39
N VAL A 140 1.77 23.68 -32.03
CA VAL A 140 0.80 23.22 -33.05
C VAL A 140 1.51 22.69 -34.29
N ASN A 141 2.52 23.38 -34.79
CA ASN A 141 3.26 22.95 -35.98
C ASN A 141 4.04 21.65 -35.71
N GLU A 142 4.68 21.51 -34.55
CA GLU A 142 5.38 20.29 -34.14
C GLU A 142 4.43 19.09 -34.00
N ALA A 143 3.22 19.32 -33.49
CA ALA A 143 2.18 18.29 -33.43
C ALA A 143 1.74 17.86 -34.83
N LEU A 144 1.52 18.80 -35.76
CA LEU A 144 1.17 18.47 -37.15
C LEU A 144 2.28 17.72 -37.88
N GLU A 145 3.53 18.10 -37.67
CA GLU A 145 4.69 17.36 -38.21
C GLU A 145 4.76 15.93 -37.68
N SER A 146 4.46 15.74 -36.39
CA SER A 146 4.42 14.42 -35.76
C SER A 146 3.28 13.58 -36.34
N VAL A 147 2.10 14.17 -36.57
CA VAL A 147 0.99 13.50 -37.26
C VAL A 147 1.38 13.12 -38.69
N LEU A 148 2.07 13.99 -39.44
CA LEU A 148 2.53 13.69 -40.79
C LEU A 148 3.51 12.50 -40.79
N LYS A 149 4.52 12.53 -39.91
CA LYS A 149 5.52 11.44 -39.78
C LYS A 149 4.91 10.10 -39.38
N ASN A 150 3.87 10.12 -38.56
CA ASN A 150 3.18 8.92 -38.10
C ASN A 150 2.16 8.37 -39.11
N ASN A 151 1.84 9.12 -40.18
CA ASN A 151 0.86 8.75 -41.20
C ASN A 151 1.49 8.73 -42.61
N ASN A 152 2.51 7.90 -42.79
CA ASN A 152 3.25 7.78 -44.06
C ASN A 152 2.43 7.19 -45.22
N ASP A 153 1.25 6.66 -44.95
CA ASP A 153 0.31 6.06 -45.90
C ASP A 153 -0.62 7.09 -46.59
N THR A 154 -0.62 8.36 -46.16
CA THR A 154 -1.37 9.44 -46.86
C THR A 154 -0.81 9.70 -48.26
N LYS A 155 -1.67 10.08 -49.21
CA LYS A 155 -1.27 10.44 -50.58
C LYS A 155 -0.53 11.78 -50.60
N ALA A 156 -1.01 12.77 -49.85
CA ALA A 156 -0.27 14.00 -49.64
C ALA A 156 0.90 13.78 -48.65
N LYS A 157 2.10 14.22 -49.05
CA LYS A 157 3.35 14.08 -48.26
C LYS A 157 3.80 15.36 -47.55
N GLU A 158 3.03 16.44 -47.69
CA GLU A 158 3.32 17.74 -47.10
C GLU A 158 2.10 18.25 -46.35
N ILE A 159 2.32 19.10 -45.35
CA ILE A 159 1.27 19.71 -44.55
C ILE A 159 0.51 20.74 -45.40
N ASN A 160 -0.61 20.34 -45.97
CA ASN A 160 -1.50 21.16 -46.80
C ASN A 160 -2.98 20.74 -46.64
N ASP A 161 -3.89 21.41 -47.36
CA ASP A 161 -5.33 21.11 -47.26
C ASP A 161 -5.70 19.70 -47.74
N ALA A 162 -4.97 19.13 -48.70
CA ALA A 162 -5.22 17.77 -49.17
C ALA A 162 -4.85 16.74 -48.09
N TRP A 163 -3.68 16.91 -47.47
CA TRP A 163 -3.25 16.10 -46.32
C TRP A 163 -4.20 16.26 -45.14
N ALA A 164 -4.62 17.48 -44.83
CA ALA A 164 -5.53 17.74 -43.73
C ALA A 164 -6.87 16.99 -43.90
N LYS A 165 -7.43 16.95 -45.12
CA LYS A 165 -8.65 16.18 -45.41
C LYS A 165 -8.47 14.68 -45.21
N GLU A 166 -7.35 14.12 -45.69
CA GLU A 166 -7.04 12.70 -45.50
C GLU A 166 -6.92 12.33 -44.01
N ILE A 167 -6.28 13.19 -43.20
CA ILE A 167 -6.15 12.98 -41.76
C ILE A 167 -7.50 13.10 -41.04
N VAL A 168 -8.30 14.09 -41.40
CA VAL A 168 -9.64 14.29 -40.83
C VAL A 168 -10.54 13.08 -41.11
N GLU A 169 -10.51 12.56 -42.33
CA GLU A 169 -11.25 11.35 -42.72
C GLU A 169 -10.73 10.11 -41.95
N LYS A 170 -9.40 9.94 -41.89
CA LYS A 170 -8.75 8.81 -41.21
C LYS A 170 -9.00 8.78 -39.70
N LEU A 171 -9.00 9.95 -39.05
CA LEU A 171 -9.24 10.09 -37.61
C LEU A 171 -10.72 10.25 -37.26
N GLY A 172 -11.62 10.29 -38.27
CA GLY A 172 -13.05 10.46 -38.05
C GLY A 172 -13.41 11.80 -37.40
N ILE A 173 -12.61 12.85 -37.62
CA ILE A 173 -12.84 14.17 -37.04
C ILE A 173 -14.01 14.82 -37.79
N LYS A 174 -15.04 15.22 -37.06
CA LYS A 174 -16.21 15.91 -37.64
C LYS A 174 -15.95 17.42 -37.72
N ASP A 175 -16.58 18.07 -38.69
CA ASP A 175 -16.63 19.53 -38.84
C ASP A 175 -15.30 20.25 -39.17
N VAL A 176 -14.28 19.53 -39.62
CA VAL A 176 -13.01 20.10 -40.11
C VAL A 176 -12.90 19.86 -41.63
N LYS A 177 -12.52 20.88 -42.41
CA LYS A 177 -12.51 20.80 -43.90
C LYS A 177 -11.19 21.19 -44.56
N ASP A 178 -10.29 21.83 -43.83
CA ASP A 178 -9.05 22.40 -44.34
C ASP A 178 -7.94 22.36 -43.28
N LEU A 179 -6.72 22.77 -43.67
CA LEU A 179 -5.57 22.82 -42.77
C LEU A 179 -5.77 23.80 -41.61
N LYS A 180 -6.52 24.89 -41.83
CA LYS A 180 -6.80 25.87 -40.78
C LYS A 180 -7.67 25.26 -39.67
N GLY A 181 -8.74 24.58 -40.03
CA GLY A 181 -9.60 23.87 -39.09
C GLY A 181 -8.85 22.75 -38.38
N LEU A 182 -7.95 22.03 -39.09
CA LEU A 182 -7.11 21.02 -38.45
C LEU A 182 -6.14 21.65 -37.44
N LYS A 183 -5.54 22.80 -37.75
CA LYS A 183 -4.71 23.58 -36.82
C LYS A 183 -5.48 24.01 -35.57
N GLU A 184 -6.71 24.49 -35.74
CA GLU A 184 -7.59 24.88 -34.63
C GLU A 184 -7.97 23.67 -33.76
N TYR A 185 -8.33 22.55 -34.38
CA TYR A 185 -8.61 21.29 -33.68
C TYR A 185 -7.42 20.78 -32.88
N VAL A 186 -6.23 20.75 -33.49
CA VAL A 186 -4.99 20.36 -32.81
C VAL A 186 -4.67 21.31 -31.66
N LYS A 187 -4.83 22.62 -31.86
CA LYS A 187 -4.63 23.62 -30.81
C LYS A 187 -5.58 23.41 -29.63
N ASP A 188 -6.87 23.18 -29.88
CA ASP A 188 -7.85 22.91 -28.82
C ASP A 188 -7.56 21.60 -28.08
N THR A 189 -7.16 20.56 -28.81
CA THR A 189 -6.77 19.27 -28.22
C THR A 189 -5.54 19.41 -27.32
N LEU A 190 -4.49 20.08 -27.81
CA LEU A 190 -3.28 20.36 -27.04
C LEU A 190 -3.60 21.23 -25.82
N LYS A 191 -4.50 22.21 -25.97
CA LYS A 191 -4.93 23.07 -24.86
C LYS A 191 -5.62 22.23 -23.78
N LYS A 192 -6.60 21.39 -24.14
CA LYS A 192 -7.28 20.49 -23.19
C LYS A 192 -6.32 19.54 -22.48
N GLN A 193 -5.36 18.95 -23.21
CA GLN A 193 -4.33 18.10 -22.59
C GLN A 193 -3.47 18.89 -21.59
N LYS A 194 -3.06 20.10 -21.96
CA LYS A 194 -2.26 20.98 -21.10
C LYS A 194 -3.04 21.47 -19.89
N GLU A 195 -4.31 21.84 -20.06
CA GLU A 195 -5.24 22.18 -18.97
C GLU A 195 -5.34 21.02 -17.97
N HIS A 196 -5.52 19.80 -18.46
CA HIS A 196 -5.57 18.60 -17.62
C HIS A 196 -4.25 18.36 -16.87
N ILE A 197 -3.09 18.46 -17.54
CA ILE A 197 -1.77 18.32 -16.89
C ILE A 197 -1.56 19.38 -15.81
N LEU A 198 -1.90 20.64 -16.11
CA LEU A 198 -1.75 21.75 -15.16
C LEU A 198 -2.69 21.62 -13.96
N LEU A 199 -3.91 21.10 -14.19
CA LEU A 199 -4.86 20.80 -13.14
C LEU A 199 -4.30 19.73 -12.18
N HIS A 200 -3.93 18.56 -12.70
CA HIS A 200 -3.37 17.48 -11.85
C HIS A 200 -2.13 17.94 -11.10
N LYS A 201 -1.24 18.69 -11.75
CA LYS A 201 -0.07 19.26 -11.08
C LYS A 201 -0.47 20.20 -9.93
N ARG A 202 -1.49 21.03 -10.14
CA ARG A 202 -1.99 21.97 -9.12
C ARG A 202 -2.64 21.23 -7.95
N GLU A 203 -3.38 20.16 -8.23
CA GLU A 203 -3.94 19.25 -7.22
C GLU A 203 -2.83 18.59 -6.40
N ASP A 204 -1.82 18.02 -7.06
CA ASP A 204 -0.64 17.40 -6.44
C ASP A 204 0.12 18.40 -5.57
N ASP A 205 0.42 19.59 -6.10
CA ASP A 205 1.12 20.66 -5.37
C ASP A 205 0.32 21.10 -4.12
N ALA A 206 -1.01 21.15 -4.23
CA ALA A 206 -1.88 21.53 -3.10
C ALA A 206 -1.88 20.44 -2.03
N PHE A 207 -1.98 19.19 -2.47
CA PHE A 207 -1.99 18.03 -1.60
C PHE A 207 -0.65 17.86 -0.86
N GLU A 208 0.47 17.99 -1.55
CA GLU A 208 1.80 18.00 -0.93
C GLU A 208 1.94 19.12 0.11
N GLN A 209 1.46 20.33 -0.19
CA GLN A 209 1.49 21.43 0.78
C GLN A 209 0.60 21.13 2.00
N ALA A 210 -0.55 20.49 1.80
CA ALA A 210 -1.46 20.13 2.88
C ALA A 210 -0.83 19.11 3.85
N ILE A 211 -0.14 18.10 3.32
CA ILE A 211 0.62 17.13 4.10
C ILE A 211 1.71 17.85 4.91
N LYS A 212 2.50 18.72 4.27
CA LYS A 212 3.58 19.48 4.91
C LYS A 212 3.07 20.40 6.03
N ILE A 213 1.96 21.12 5.79
CA ILE A 213 1.33 22.01 6.78
C ILE A 213 0.74 21.24 7.96
N SER A 214 0.36 19.98 7.75
CA SER A 214 -0.16 19.10 8.80
C SER A 214 0.93 18.39 9.61
N GLU A 215 2.21 18.60 9.27
CA GLU A 215 3.37 18.05 9.99
C GLU A 215 3.26 16.53 10.23
N ILE A 216 2.78 15.81 9.22
CA ILE A 216 2.61 14.35 9.31
C ILE A 216 3.98 13.70 9.23
N GLU A 217 4.39 13.04 10.31
CA GLU A 217 5.67 12.35 10.43
C GLU A 217 5.44 10.85 10.63
N VAL A 218 5.56 10.09 9.54
CA VAL A 218 5.38 8.64 9.58
C VAL A 218 6.62 7.96 10.20
N PRO A 219 6.45 6.98 11.11
CA PRO A 219 7.57 6.27 11.73
C PRO A 219 8.46 5.53 10.71
N GLU A 220 9.77 5.61 10.90
CA GLU A 220 10.75 5.00 9.97
C GLU A 220 10.56 3.48 9.81
N SER A 221 10.20 2.78 10.88
CA SER A 221 9.89 1.34 10.83
C SER A 221 8.72 1.02 9.91
N ALA A 222 7.70 1.87 9.85
CA ALA A 222 6.57 1.71 8.93
C ALA A 222 6.97 2.01 7.48
N ILE A 223 7.77 3.07 7.26
CA ILE A 223 8.30 3.41 5.93
C ILE A 223 9.14 2.26 5.38
N LYS A 224 10.04 1.71 6.21
CA LYS A 224 10.90 0.59 5.83
C LYS A 224 10.08 -0.65 5.50
N TYR A 225 9.09 -0.98 6.34
CA TYR A 225 8.24 -2.14 6.12
C TYR A 225 7.43 -2.03 4.81
N GLU A 226 6.79 -0.88 4.57
CA GLU A 226 6.05 -0.61 3.32
C GLU A 226 6.96 -0.68 2.09
N ALA A 227 8.19 -0.15 2.17
CA ALA A 227 9.16 -0.23 1.07
C ALA A 227 9.58 -1.68 0.78
N GLU A 228 9.78 -2.50 1.81
CA GLU A 228 10.10 -3.92 1.66
C GLU A 228 8.92 -4.72 1.08
N GLU A 229 7.68 -4.39 1.46
CA GLU A 229 6.47 -4.98 0.84
C GLU A 229 6.39 -4.65 -0.65
N ARG A 230 6.75 -3.44 -1.06
CA ARG A 230 6.83 -3.06 -2.48
C ARG A 230 7.92 -3.82 -3.22
N GLU A 231 9.10 -3.99 -2.60
CA GLU A 231 10.17 -4.82 -3.15
C GLU A 231 9.69 -6.28 -3.33
N ARG A 232 9.02 -6.84 -2.33
CA ARG A 232 8.44 -8.20 -2.39
C ARG A 232 7.41 -8.31 -3.51
N ALA A 233 6.47 -7.37 -3.60
CA ALA A 233 5.43 -7.34 -4.63
C ALA A 233 6.04 -7.23 -6.03
N PHE A 234 7.05 -6.38 -6.19
CA PHE A 234 7.78 -6.22 -7.44
C PHE A 234 8.52 -7.51 -7.84
N ALA A 235 9.27 -8.12 -6.91
CA ALA A 235 9.98 -9.37 -7.17
C ALA A 235 9.01 -10.50 -7.53
N HIS A 236 7.85 -10.55 -6.87
CA HIS A 236 6.79 -11.50 -7.16
C HIS A 236 6.22 -11.30 -8.57
N ASP A 237 5.88 -10.07 -8.96
CA ASP A 237 5.40 -9.73 -10.32
C ASP A 237 6.43 -10.07 -11.41
N MET A 238 7.70 -9.77 -11.18
CA MET A 238 8.79 -10.11 -12.10
C MET A 238 8.96 -11.63 -12.26
N SER A 239 8.94 -12.36 -11.15
CA SER A 239 8.99 -13.83 -11.17
C SER A 239 7.82 -14.43 -11.95
N HIS A 240 6.60 -13.91 -11.79
CA HIS A 240 5.42 -14.34 -12.55
C HIS A 240 5.56 -14.09 -14.06
N LYS A 241 6.23 -13.00 -14.44
CA LYS A 241 6.54 -12.67 -15.84
C LYS A 241 7.74 -13.45 -16.38
N GLY A 242 8.39 -14.27 -15.57
CA GLY A 242 9.61 -15.01 -15.93
C GLY A 242 10.84 -14.12 -16.10
N ILE A 243 10.82 -12.91 -15.54
CA ILE A 243 11.89 -11.92 -15.62
C ILE A 243 12.69 -11.97 -14.31
N LYS A 244 14.02 -12.11 -14.41
CA LYS A 244 14.88 -11.95 -13.24
C LYS A 244 15.01 -10.47 -12.89
N VAL A 245 14.93 -10.15 -11.61
CA VAL A 245 15.06 -8.78 -11.10
C VAL A 245 16.37 -8.15 -11.60
N GLU A 246 17.48 -8.90 -11.57
CA GLU A 246 18.78 -8.41 -12.01
C GLU A 246 18.81 -8.02 -13.49
N ASP A 247 18.10 -8.76 -14.34
CA ASP A 247 18.04 -8.50 -15.77
C ASP A 247 17.19 -7.26 -16.07
N PHE A 248 16.08 -7.07 -15.34
CA PHE A 248 15.28 -5.85 -15.41
C PHE A 248 16.08 -4.61 -14.98
N LEU A 249 16.81 -4.70 -13.86
CA LEU A 249 17.62 -3.60 -13.34
C LEU A 249 18.70 -3.18 -14.35
N LYS A 250 19.39 -4.17 -14.96
CA LYS A 250 20.38 -3.92 -16.01
C LYS A 250 19.78 -3.25 -17.24
N ALA A 251 18.62 -3.71 -17.71
CA ALA A 251 17.97 -3.16 -18.89
C ALA A 251 17.53 -1.69 -18.71
N ASN A 252 17.21 -1.30 -17.48
CA ASN A 252 16.80 0.06 -17.12
C ASN A 252 17.96 0.93 -16.61
N ASN A 253 19.20 0.44 -16.63
CA ASN A 253 20.40 1.13 -16.12
C ASN A 253 20.24 1.62 -14.67
N ILE A 254 19.61 0.83 -13.81
CA ILE A 254 19.39 1.15 -12.39
C ILE A 254 19.97 0.05 -11.49
N THR A 255 20.37 0.41 -10.27
CA THR A 255 20.84 -0.56 -9.27
C THR A 255 19.73 -0.91 -8.28
N ILE A 256 19.89 -2.02 -7.55
CA ILE A 256 18.92 -2.41 -6.52
C ILE A 256 18.90 -1.42 -5.37
N GLU A 257 20.05 -0.83 -5.02
CA GLU A 257 20.15 0.22 -4.00
C GLU A 257 19.36 1.44 -4.43
N LYS A 258 19.46 1.84 -5.71
CA LYS A 258 18.70 2.97 -6.21
C LYS A 258 17.19 2.69 -6.20
N MET A 259 16.78 1.48 -6.55
CA MET A 259 15.37 1.08 -6.46
C MET A 259 14.86 1.08 -5.02
N ARG A 260 15.65 0.60 -4.06
CA ARG A 260 15.30 0.66 -2.63
C ARG A 260 15.17 2.08 -2.11
N GLU A 261 16.03 3.00 -2.53
CA GLU A 261 15.87 4.43 -2.22
C GLU A 261 14.56 5.00 -2.77
N LEU A 262 14.20 4.64 -4.00
CA LEU A 262 12.93 5.06 -4.61
C LEU A 262 11.73 4.47 -3.85
N TRP A 263 11.75 3.17 -3.54
CA TRP A 263 10.70 2.55 -2.75
C TRP A 263 10.55 3.15 -1.36
N LEU A 264 11.66 3.50 -0.68
CA LEU A 264 11.60 4.21 0.60
C LEU A 264 10.94 5.58 0.46
N LYS A 265 11.28 6.34 -0.58
CA LYS A 265 10.66 7.64 -0.86
C LYS A 265 9.17 7.49 -1.15
N ASP A 266 8.81 6.58 -2.05
CA ASP A 266 7.43 6.36 -2.46
C ASP A 266 6.58 5.79 -1.31
N ALA A 267 7.17 4.94 -0.45
CA ALA A 267 6.53 4.40 0.74
C ALA A 267 6.22 5.52 1.73
N LYS A 268 7.20 6.40 1.99
CA LYS A 268 6.99 7.58 2.84
C LYS A 268 5.85 8.45 2.31
N GLN A 269 5.90 8.83 1.03
CA GLN A 269 4.88 9.69 0.42
C GLN A 269 3.48 9.05 0.47
N ALA A 270 3.37 7.75 0.19
CA ALA A 270 2.10 7.05 0.23
C ALA A 270 1.53 6.94 1.65
N LEU A 271 2.37 6.65 2.65
CA LEU A 271 1.93 6.59 4.05
C LEU A 271 1.50 7.97 4.55
N GLU A 272 2.25 9.04 4.22
CA GLU A 272 1.88 10.42 4.56
C GLU A 272 0.53 10.83 3.92
N SER A 273 0.34 10.46 2.65
CA SER A 273 -0.90 10.70 1.90
C SER A 273 -2.09 9.94 2.50
N ASP A 274 -1.90 8.66 2.83
CA ASP A 274 -2.92 7.82 3.46
C ASP A 274 -3.36 8.39 4.81
N VAL A 275 -2.39 8.79 5.63
CA VAL A 275 -2.66 9.43 6.93
C VAL A 275 -3.41 10.74 6.74
N PHE A 276 -2.96 11.60 5.83
CA PHE A 276 -3.64 12.87 5.55
C PHE A 276 -5.09 12.67 5.13
N LEU A 277 -5.35 11.78 4.17
CA LEU A 277 -6.71 11.53 3.66
C LEU A 277 -7.60 10.93 4.75
N LYS A 278 -7.09 10.02 5.58
CA LYS A 278 -7.83 9.50 6.73
C LYS A 278 -8.19 10.58 7.74
N LEU A 279 -7.26 11.47 8.06
CA LEU A 279 -7.49 12.60 8.96
C LEU A 279 -8.53 13.56 8.37
N TYR A 280 -8.39 13.90 7.09
CA TYR A 280 -9.33 14.77 6.37
C TYR A 280 -10.73 14.17 6.32
N ALA A 281 -10.86 12.89 5.94
CA ALA A 281 -12.12 12.16 5.95
C ALA A 281 -12.78 12.19 7.34
N LYS A 282 -12.01 11.90 8.39
CA LYS A 282 -12.49 11.91 9.78
C LYS A 282 -12.96 13.30 10.21
N GLU A 283 -12.21 14.36 9.89
CA GLU A 283 -12.56 15.74 10.26
C GLU A 283 -13.81 16.24 9.53
N LYS A 284 -13.95 15.89 8.25
CA LYS A 284 -15.11 16.25 7.42
C LYS A 284 -16.32 15.33 7.61
N GLY A 285 -16.17 14.25 8.40
CA GLY A 285 -17.23 13.27 8.60
C GLY A 285 -17.56 12.49 7.33
N LEU A 286 -16.62 12.35 6.40
CA LEU A 286 -16.77 11.56 5.19
C LEU A 286 -16.70 10.08 5.56
N LYS A 287 -17.85 9.42 5.49
CA LYS A 287 -17.99 7.98 5.65
C LYS A 287 -18.87 7.48 4.52
N LEU A 288 -18.42 6.45 3.84
CA LEU A 288 -19.20 5.86 2.76
C LEU A 288 -20.33 5.05 3.38
N THR A 289 -21.57 5.41 3.05
CA THR A 289 -22.74 4.67 3.52
C THR A 289 -22.84 3.32 2.81
N ASP A 290 -23.55 2.35 3.42
CA ASP A 290 -23.73 1.03 2.80
C ASP A 290 -24.42 1.11 1.44
N LYS A 291 -25.34 2.07 1.29
CA LYS A 291 -26.01 2.32 0.00
C LYS A 291 -25.04 2.82 -1.07
N GLU A 292 -24.18 3.79 -0.74
CA GLU A 292 -23.17 4.29 -1.68
C GLU A 292 -22.15 3.21 -2.03
N LEU A 293 -21.80 2.35 -1.07
CA LEU A 293 -20.95 1.20 -1.31
C LEU A 293 -21.60 0.21 -2.30
N GLU A 294 -22.88 -0.10 -2.13
CA GLU A 294 -23.62 -0.95 -3.08
C GLU A 294 -23.63 -0.36 -4.49
N GLU A 295 -23.89 0.95 -4.63
CA GLU A 295 -23.86 1.64 -5.91
C GLU A 295 -22.47 1.55 -6.59
N LYS A 296 -21.41 1.75 -5.82
CA LYS A 296 -20.02 1.62 -6.30
C LYS A 296 -19.68 0.18 -6.68
N ILE A 297 -20.13 -0.81 -5.92
CA ILE A 297 -19.95 -2.23 -6.24
C ILE A 297 -20.67 -2.59 -7.55
N GLU A 298 -21.89 -2.08 -7.77
CA GLU A 298 -22.63 -2.29 -9.02
C GLU A 298 -21.94 -1.64 -10.23
N GLU A 299 -21.31 -0.47 -10.05
CA GLU A 299 -20.47 0.14 -11.08
C GLU A 299 -19.26 -0.73 -11.43
N ILE A 300 -18.57 -1.27 -10.41
CA ILE A 300 -17.44 -2.19 -10.63
C ILE A 300 -17.89 -3.44 -11.37
N LYS A 301 -19.04 -4.04 -11.00
CA LYS A 301 -19.61 -5.21 -11.68
C LYS A 301 -19.89 -4.97 -13.16
N LYS A 302 -20.39 -3.78 -13.53
CA LYS A 302 -20.67 -3.42 -14.94
C LYS A 302 -19.42 -3.37 -15.80
N ASN A 303 -18.30 -2.96 -15.22
CA ASN A 303 -17.03 -2.80 -15.92
C ASN A 303 -16.10 -4.03 -15.75
N ALA A 304 -16.49 -5.02 -14.95
CA ALA A 304 -15.70 -6.21 -14.72
C ALA A 304 -15.60 -7.09 -15.99
N PRO A 305 -14.45 -7.73 -16.24
CA PRO A 305 -14.31 -8.76 -17.26
C PRO A 305 -15.37 -9.87 -17.09
N LYS A 306 -15.87 -10.42 -18.20
CA LYS A 306 -16.96 -11.43 -18.20
C LYS A 306 -16.61 -12.74 -17.47
N ASP A 307 -15.33 -13.00 -17.28
CA ASP A 307 -14.75 -14.16 -16.59
C ASP A 307 -14.53 -13.95 -15.08
N THR A 308 -14.89 -12.77 -14.55
CA THR A 308 -14.78 -12.45 -13.12
C THR A 308 -15.68 -13.35 -12.28
N ASP A 309 -15.12 -14.00 -11.25
CA ASP A 309 -15.90 -14.81 -10.29
C ASP A 309 -16.88 -13.91 -9.49
N PRO A 310 -18.21 -14.11 -9.60
CA PRO A 310 -19.20 -13.30 -8.88
C PRO A 310 -19.03 -13.32 -7.36
N LYS A 311 -18.41 -14.36 -6.79
CA LYS A 311 -18.18 -14.49 -5.34
C LYS A 311 -17.28 -13.40 -4.78
N ILE A 312 -16.44 -12.77 -5.60
CA ILE A 312 -15.56 -11.68 -5.14
C ILE A 312 -16.38 -10.51 -4.60
N PHE A 313 -17.56 -10.24 -5.18
CA PHE A 313 -18.43 -9.14 -4.78
C PHE A 313 -19.19 -9.40 -3.49
N GLU A 314 -19.24 -10.66 -3.04
CA GLU A 314 -19.86 -11.07 -1.78
C GLU A 314 -18.85 -11.12 -0.63
N ASN A 315 -17.54 -11.08 -0.93
CA ASN A 315 -16.49 -11.13 0.07
C ASN A 315 -16.45 -9.85 0.91
N GLU A 316 -16.65 -9.97 2.23
CA GLU A 316 -16.70 -8.83 3.15
C GLU A 316 -15.36 -8.09 3.26
N GLU A 317 -14.22 -8.77 3.18
CA GLU A 317 -12.90 -8.12 3.18
C GLU A 317 -12.70 -7.26 1.93
N TRP A 318 -13.17 -7.76 0.78
CA TRP A 318 -13.14 -7.02 -0.47
C TRP A 318 -14.07 -5.81 -0.42
N LYS A 319 -15.31 -5.95 0.08
CA LYS A 319 -16.23 -4.82 0.27
C LYS A 319 -15.63 -3.74 1.17
N GLU A 320 -15.01 -4.14 2.28
CA GLU A 320 -14.35 -3.21 3.21
C GLU A 320 -13.15 -2.52 2.57
N TYR A 321 -12.39 -3.24 1.73
CA TYR A 321 -11.31 -2.64 0.94
C TYR A 321 -11.83 -1.59 -0.05
N ILE A 322 -12.91 -1.90 -0.78
CA ILE A 322 -13.57 -0.95 -1.68
C ILE A 322 -14.08 0.27 -0.92
N ARG A 323 -14.71 0.07 0.25
CA ARG A 323 -15.16 1.15 1.14
C ARG A 323 -14.00 2.10 1.47
N LYS A 324 -12.88 1.56 1.96
CA LYS A 324 -11.70 2.34 2.35
C LYS A 324 -11.04 3.10 1.19
N ILE A 325 -10.98 2.52 -0.01
CA ILE A 325 -10.45 3.22 -1.19
C ILE A 325 -11.34 4.41 -1.51
N ASN A 326 -12.65 4.19 -1.52
CA ASN A 326 -13.61 5.19 -1.91
C ASN A 326 -13.72 6.34 -0.93
N GLU A 327 -13.63 6.07 0.38
CA GLU A 327 -13.54 7.12 1.39
C GLU A 327 -12.32 8.02 1.18
N LYS A 328 -11.18 7.45 0.78
CA LYS A 328 -9.97 8.24 0.47
C LYS A 328 -10.13 9.04 -0.81
N GLU A 329 -10.75 8.46 -1.84
CA GLU A 329 -11.02 9.16 -3.10
C GLU A 329 -11.99 10.34 -2.89
N ASP A 330 -13.07 10.11 -2.14
CA ASP A 330 -14.05 11.13 -1.79
C ASP A 330 -13.42 12.22 -0.91
N ALA A 331 -12.52 11.84 0.01
CA ALA A 331 -11.72 12.78 0.80
C ALA A 331 -10.80 13.63 -0.08
N PHE A 332 -10.09 13.03 -1.05
CA PHE A 332 -9.23 13.77 -1.97
C PHE A 332 -10.03 14.74 -2.83
N LYS A 333 -11.14 14.30 -3.44
CA LYS A 333 -12.02 15.16 -4.24
C LYS A 333 -12.58 16.33 -3.42
N THR A 334 -13.02 16.06 -2.19
CA THR A 334 -13.56 17.09 -1.30
C THR A 334 -12.46 18.08 -0.88
N PHE A 335 -11.25 17.58 -0.61
CA PHE A 335 -10.09 18.41 -0.32
C PHE A 335 -9.73 19.33 -1.49
N VAL A 336 -9.61 18.78 -2.71
CA VAL A 336 -9.31 19.54 -3.92
C VAL A 336 -10.37 20.64 -4.12
N LYS A 337 -11.65 20.29 -4.00
CA LYS A 337 -12.75 21.26 -4.09
C LYS A 337 -12.67 22.37 -3.04
N GLU A 338 -12.36 22.05 -1.79
CA GLU A 338 -12.22 23.03 -0.71
C GLU A 338 -11.04 23.99 -0.94
N VAL A 339 -9.90 23.48 -1.40
CA VAL A 339 -8.65 24.24 -1.50
C VAL A 339 -8.51 24.97 -2.83
N LEU A 340 -8.96 24.35 -3.92
CA LEU A 340 -8.84 24.89 -5.28
C LEU A 340 -10.08 25.64 -5.76
N GLY A 341 -11.24 25.42 -5.12
CA GLY A 341 -12.51 26.09 -5.44
C GLY A 341 -13.22 25.54 -6.67
N GLU A 342 -13.03 24.25 -6.98
CA GLU A 342 -13.53 23.59 -8.21
C GLU A 342 -14.87 22.86 -8.07
#